data_AF-A0A511N6A5-F1
#
_entry.id   AF-A0A511N6A5-F1
#
_cell.length_a   1.000
_cell.length_b   1.000
_cell.length_c   1.000
_cell.angle_alpha   90.00
_cell.angle_beta   90.00
_cell.angle_gamma   90.00
#
_symmetry.space_group_name_H-M   'P 1'
#
loop_
_entity.id
_entity.type
_entity.pdbx_description
1 polymer ?
#
loop_
_entity_poly.entity_id
_entity_poly.type
_entity_poly.pdbx_seq_one_letter_code
_entity_poly.pdbx_strand_id
1 'polypeptide(L)'
;MESALAYHGLSTVRSHQVWMAIPNHSRAPRITCPPVRYCYFADSTHQYGIIRPEGFPVYSKEKTLADILRHRNKIGMQTIKEAFRDYLRLKDRNLDELLRASEVCHVKERMFDLLQMLT
;
A
#
# COMPACT_ATOMS: atom_id res chain seq x y z
N MET A 1 3.17 -2.99 -2.77
CA MET A 1 2.81 -2.82 -1.34
C MET A 1 4.04 -2.56 -0.50
N GLU A 2 4.91 -3.53 -0.20
CA GLU A 2 6.14 -3.21 0.58
C GLU A 2 7.11 -2.30 -0.17
N SER A 3 7.30 -2.51 -1.48
CA SER A 3 8.14 -1.62 -2.28
C SER A 3 7.63 -0.18 -2.27
N ALA A 4 6.30 0.01 -2.20
CA ALA A 4 5.70 1.34 -2.07
C ALA A 4 5.85 1.89 -0.64
N LEU A 5 5.75 1.06 0.41
CA LEU A 5 6.05 1.47 1.78
C LEU A 5 7.49 1.95 1.92
N ALA A 6 8.44 1.17 1.40
CA ALA A 6 9.85 1.53 1.41
C ALA A 6 10.11 2.82 0.62
N TYR A 7 9.47 2.99 -0.54
CA TYR A 7 9.53 4.22 -1.32
C TYR A 7 9.07 5.45 -0.50
N HIS A 8 8.00 5.32 0.28
CA HIS A 8 7.47 6.40 1.13
C HIS A 8 8.18 6.54 2.49
N GLY A 9 9.23 5.75 2.76
CA GLY A 9 9.89 5.74 4.07
C GLY A 9 9.02 5.23 5.22
N LEU A 10 7.95 4.49 4.91
CA LEU A 10 6.99 3.89 5.87
C LEU A 10 7.34 2.43 6.21
N SER A 11 8.56 2.01 5.92
CA SER A 11 9.08 0.70 6.30
C SER A 11 10.59 0.78 6.48
N THR A 12 11.08 0.09 7.50
CA THR A 12 12.51 -0.12 7.77
C THR A 12 13.05 -1.38 7.12
N VAL A 13 12.17 -2.21 6.53
CA VAL A 13 12.52 -3.52 5.98
C VAL A 13 13.05 -3.38 4.56
N ARG A 14 14.27 -3.90 4.31
CA ARG A 14 14.81 -4.06 2.95
C ARG A 14 14.25 -5.33 2.30
N SER A 15 13.12 -5.20 1.61
CA SER A 15 12.59 -6.29 0.79
C SER A 15 13.51 -6.54 -0.41
N HIS A 16 13.92 -7.80 -0.62
CA HIS A 16 14.71 -8.21 -1.79
C HIS A 16 13.84 -8.49 -3.02
N GLN A 17 12.53 -8.22 -2.91
CA GLN A 17 11.52 -8.53 -3.90
C GLN A 17 10.75 -7.26 -4.26
N VAL A 18 10.40 -7.12 -5.53
CA VAL A 18 9.59 -6.01 -6.02
C VAL A 18 8.12 -6.41 -5.99
N TRP A 19 7.28 -5.59 -5.37
CA TRP A 19 5.83 -5.81 -5.36
C TRP A 19 5.18 -5.08 -6.53
N MET A 20 4.61 -5.83 -7.47
CA MET A 20 3.93 -5.29 -8.65
C MET A 20 2.41 -5.47 -8.54
N ALA A 21 1.66 -4.41 -8.78
CA ALA A 21 0.21 -4.45 -8.88
C ALA A 21 -0.21 -4.82 -10.31
N ILE A 22 -1.19 -5.70 -10.44
CA ILE A 22 -1.73 -6.18 -11.71
C ILE A 22 -3.27 -6.07 -11.64
N PRO A 23 -3.95 -5.59 -12.69
CA PRO A 23 -5.41 -5.67 -12.75
C PRO A 23 -5.87 -7.14 -12.77
N ASN A 24 -6.99 -7.48 -12.11
CA ASN A 24 -7.47 -8.86 -11.97
C ASN A 24 -7.59 -9.63 -13.30
N HIS A 25 -7.95 -8.95 -14.39
CA HIS A 25 -8.14 -9.55 -15.71
C HIS A 25 -6.90 -9.47 -16.61
N SER A 26 -5.78 -9.01 -16.07
CA SER A 26 -4.51 -8.88 -16.80
C SER A 26 -3.58 -10.05 -16.52
N ARG A 27 -2.82 -10.44 -17.55
CA ARG A 27 -1.75 -11.41 -17.40
C ARG A 27 -0.52 -10.74 -16.77
N ALA A 28 -0.01 -11.29 -15.67
CA ALA A 28 1.24 -10.82 -15.09
C ALA A 28 2.40 -11.00 -16.10
N PRO A 29 3.28 -9.98 -16.26
CA PRO A 29 4.45 -10.11 -17.11
C PRO A 29 5.39 -11.19 -16.56
N ARG A 30 6.16 -11.84 -17.44
CA ARG A 30 7.17 -12.80 -17.00
C ARG A 30 8.48 -12.05 -16.75
N ILE A 31 8.78 -11.80 -15.48
CA ILE A 31 10.02 -11.13 -15.04
C ILE A 31 10.92 -12.18 -14.40
N THR A 32 12.14 -12.32 -14.93
CA THR A 32 13.16 -13.27 -14.44
C THR A 32 14.05 -12.67 -13.36
N CYS A 33 14.27 -11.36 -13.39
CA CYS A 33 15.04 -10.61 -12.40
C CYS A 33 14.60 -9.14 -12.39
N PRO A 34 14.45 -8.49 -11.21
CA PRO A 34 14.55 -9.04 -9.86
C PRO A 34 13.35 -9.96 -9.50
N PRO A 35 13.35 -10.65 -8.34
CA PRO A 35 12.18 -11.40 -7.88
C PRO A 35 10.96 -10.49 -7.72
N VAL A 36 9.83 -10.86 -8.33
CA VAL A 36 8.59 -10.06 -8.31
C VAL A 36 7.46 -10.80 -7.60
N ARG A 37 6.79 -10.10 -6.68
CA ARG A 37 5.51 -10.52 -6.10
C ARG A 37 4.36 -9.77 -6.75
N TYR A 38 3.46 -10.50 -7.40
CA TYR A 38 2.26 -9.93 -7.99
C TYR A 38 1.14 -9.82 -6.96
N CYS A 39 0.44 -8.69 -6.98
CA CYS A 39 -0.83 -8.51 -6.28
C CYS A 39 -1.89 -8.04 -7.26
N TYR A 40 -3.01 -8.75 -7.25
CA TYR A 40 -4.12 -8.50 -8.16
C TYR A 40 -5.15 -7.58 -7.51
N PHE A 41 -5.62 -6.61 -8.28
CA PHE A 41 -6.56 -5.59 -7.84
C PHE A 41 -7.73 -5.49 -8.82
N ALA A 42 -8.91 -5.19 -8.30
CA ALA A 42 -10.03 -4.74 -9.15
C ALA A 42 -9.66 -3.41 -9.82
N ASP A 43 -10.17 -3.15 -11.01
CA ASP A 43 -9.74 -2.01 -11.83
C ASP A 43 -9.91 -0.67 -11.11
N SER A 44 -11.02 -0.47 -10.40
CA SER A 44 -11.28 0.73 -9.59
C SER A 44 -10.22 0.94 -8.51
N THR A 45 -9.87 -0.12 -7.78
CA THR A 45 -8.83 -0.09 -6.75
C THR A 45 -7.41 0.01 -7.35
N HIS A 46 -7.18 -0.54 -8.54
CA HIS A 46 -5.89 -0.52 -9.23
C HIS A 46 -5.53 0.88 -9.75
N GLN A 47 -6.49 1.59 -10.33
CA GLN A 47 -6.24 2.90 -10.95
C GLN A 47 -6.12 4.03 -9.93
N TYR A 48 -6.70 3.85 -8.74
CA TYR A 48 -6.72 4.88 -7.70
C TYR A 48 -5.35 5.09 -7.04
N GLY A 49 -5.00 6.35 -6.80
CA GLY A 49 -3.82 6.73 -6.02
C GLY A 49 -2.50 6.45 -6.73
N ILE A 50 -2.46 6.28 -8.05
CA ILE A 50 -1.21 6.18 -8.81
C ILE A 50 -0.58 7.57 -8.94
N ILE A 51 0.67 7.68 -8.48
CA ILE A 51 1.55 8.82 -8.70
C ILE A 51 2.73 8.40 -9.59
N ARG A 52 3.37 9.35 -10.27
CA ARG A 52 4.52 9.10 -11.15
C ARG A 52 5.74 9.93 -10.79
N PRO A 53 6.31 9.74 -9.58
CA PRO A 53 7.59 10.34 -9.26
C PRO A 53 8.62 9.81 -10.24
N GLU A 54 9.39 10.71 -10.86
CA GLU A 54 10.50 10.35 -11.75
C GLU A 54 10.11 9.41 -12.93
N GLY A 55 8.85 9.47 -13.34
CA GLY A 55 8.35 8.78 -14.54
C GLY A 55 7.89 7.33 -14.35
N PHE A 56 8.00 6.74 -13.15
CA PHE A 56 7.52 5.38 -12.89
C PHE A 56 6.29 5.37 -11.96
N PRO A 57 5.30 4.49 -12.20
CA PRO A 57 4.08 4.46 -11.39
C PRO A 57 4.34 3.86 -10.02
N VAL A 58 3.93 4.58 -8.97
CA VAL A 58 3.91 4.14 -7.58
C VAL A 58 2.56 4.49 -6.98
N TYR A 59 2.08 3.70 -6.02
CA TYR A 59 0.90 4.10 -5.26
C TYR A 59 1.22 5.18 -4.24
N SER A 60 0.30 6.11 -3.99
CA SER A 60 0.43 7.13 -2.94
C SER A 60 0.59 6.50 -1.56
N LYS A 61 1.02 7.29 -0.57
CA LYS A 61 1.22 6.82 0.80
C LYS A 61 -0.11 6.31 1.41
N GLU A 62 -1.20 7.04 1.23
CA GLU A 62 -2.54 6.69 1.73
C GLU A 62 -3.09 5.43 1.05
N LYS A 63 -2.95 5.34 -0.27
CA LYS A 63 -3.33 4.14 -1.04
C LYS A 63 -2.51 2.93 -0.60
N THR A 64 -1.21 3.10 -0.41
CA THR A 64 -0.32 2.03 0.04
C THR A 64 -0.74 1.48 1.41
N LEU A 65 -1.10 2.35 2.35
CA LEU A 65 -1.61 1.96 3.67
C LEU A 65 -2.92 1.18 3.59
N ALA A 66 -3.84 1.62 2.73
CA ALA A 66 -5.09 0.90 2.49
C ALA A 66 -4.85 -0.49 1.87
N ASP A 67 -3.91 -0.59 0.93
CA ASP A 67 -3.56 -1.85 0.27
C ASP A 67 -2.92 -2.86 1.22
N ILE A 68 -1.95 -2.43 2.04
CA ILE A 68 -1.30 -3.36 2.99
C ILE A 68 -2.31 -3.88 4.01
N LEU A 69 -3.28 -3.05 4.41
CA LEU A 69 -4.35 -3.43 5.33
C LEU A 69 -5.32 -4.42 4.67
N ARG A 70 -5.66 -4.21 3.40
CA ARG A 70 -6.46 -5.16 2.60
C ARG A 70 -5.76 -6.51 2.51
N HIS A 71 -4.44 -6.50 2.33
CA HIS A 71 -3.62 -7.70 2.20
C HIS A 71 -2.86 -8.05 3.50
N ARG A 72 -3.43 -7.77 4.67
CA ARG A 72 -2.79 -7.99 5.98
C ARG A 72 -2.21 -9.39 6.20
N ASN A 73 -2.82 -10.42 5.61
CA ASN A 73 -2.33 -11.80 5.70
C ASN A 73 -0.99 -12.01 4.97
N LYS A 74 -0.67 -11.15 3.99
CA LYS A 74 0.60 -11.21 3.23
C LYS A 74 1.71 -10.38 3.87
N ILE A 75 1.37 -9.29 4.57
CA ILE A 75 2.31 -8.29 5.09
C ILE A 75 2.61 -8.52 6.59
N GLY A 76 1.63 -9.01 7.34
CA GLY A 76 1.71 -9.17 8.79
C GLY A 76 1.23 -7.93 9.55
N MET A 77 0.52 -8.16 10.66
CA MET A 77 -0.12 -7.09 11.43
C MET A 77 0.90 -6.16 12.12
N GLN A 78 2.05 -6.68 12.53
CA GLN A 78 3.10 -5.87 13.17
C GLN A 78 3.63 -4.79 12.21
N THR A 79 4.03 -5.20 11.00
CA THR A 79 4.49 -4.30 9.93
C THR A 79 3.44 -3.25 9.59
N ILE A 80 2.16 -3.62 9.54
CA ILE A 80 1.06 -2.68 9.29
C ILE A 80 0.98 -1.64 10.41
N LYS A 81 0.99 -2.07 11.68
CA LYS A 81 0.93 -1.14 12.82
C LYS A 81 2.10 -0.16 12.82
N GLU A 82 3.31 -0.62 12.50
CA GLU A 82 4.50 0.22 12.38
C GLU A 82 4.35 1.24 11.25
N ALA A 83 3.97 0.80 10.04
CA ALA A 83 3.75 1.70 8.91
C ALA A 83 2.70 2.79 9.20
N PHE A 84 1.62 2.44 9.89
CA PHE A 84 0.61 3.41 10.31
C PHE A 84 1.13 4.39 11.36
N ARG A 85 1.91 3.94 12.35
CA ARG A 85 2.54 4.83 13.33
C ARG A 85 3.50 5.81 12.66
N ASP A 86 4.31 5.35 11.71
CA ASP A 86 5.25 6.20 10.99
C ASP A 86 4.51 7.22 10.12
N TYR A 87 3.44 6.80 9.44
CA TYR A 87 2.58 7.71 8.68
C TYR A 87 1.94 8.77 9.57
N LEU A 88 1.42 8.38 10.73
CA LEU A 88 0.84 9.31 11.70
C LEU A 88 1.88 10.28 12.27
N ARG A 89 3.19 10.01 12.17
CA ARG A 89 4.24 10.97 12.58
C ARG A 89 4.62 11.96 11.49
N LEU A 90 4.24 11.72 10.24
CA LEU A 90 4.52 12.63 9.13
C LEU A 90 3.81 13.97 9.33
N LYS A 91 4.52 15.07 9.05
CA LYS A 91 3.97 16.43 9.13
C LYS A 91 3.01 16.73 7.98
N ASP A 92 3.23 16.12 6.82
CA ASP A 92 2.47 16.29 5.59
C ASP A 92 1.45 15.16 5.37
N ARG A 93 1.05 14.46 6.44
CA ARG A 93 0.02 13.42 6.37
C ARG A 93 -1.33 14.01 5.94
N ASN A 94 -2.08 13.28 5.13
CA ASN A 94 -3.42 13.65 4.69
C ASN A 94 -4.44 12.62 5.16
N LEU A 95 -5.16 12.93 6.24
CA LEU A 95 -6.14 12.00 6.83
C LEU A 95 -7.42 11.87 5.99
N ASP A 96 -7.83 12.94 5.30
CA ASP A 96 -8.97 12.90 4.40
C ASP A 96 -8.70 11.98 3.21
N GLU A 97 -7.48 12.05 2.67
CA GLU A 97 -7.04 11.15 1.60
C GLU A 97 -6.90 9.71 2.10
N LEU A 98 -6.46 9.50 3.35
CA LEU A 98 -6.42 8.16 3.95
C LEU A 98 -7.82 7.56 4.06
N LEU A 99 -8.81 8.37 4.46
CA LEU A 99 -10.21 7.96 4.52
C LEU A 99 -10.75 7.61 3.12
N ARG A 100 -10.52 8.46 2.11
CA ARG A 100 -10.90 8.18 0.72
C ARG A 100 -10.27 6.89 0.19
N ALA A 101 -8.97 6.71 0.43
CA ALA A 101 -8.25 5.50 0.05
C ALA A 101 -8.85 4.25 0.73
N SER A 102 -9.26 4.36 2.01
CA SER A 102 -9.91 3.28 2.75
C SER A 102 -11.21 2.82 2.11
N GLU A 103 -11.99 3.76 1.57
CA GLU A 103 -13.28 3.50 0.95
C GLU A 103 -13.09 2.82 -0.41
N VAL A 104 -12.24 3.39 -1.26
CA VAL A 104 -11.92 2.83 -2.59
C VAL A 104 -11.28 1.44 -2.49
N CYS A 105 -10.51 1.19 -1.44
CA CYS A 105 -9.87 -0.10 -1.20
C CYS A 105 -10.73 -1.06 -0.37
N HIS A 106 -11.94 -0.65 0.04
CA HIS A 106 -12.89 -1.44 0.84
C HIS A 106 -12.32 -1.94 2.17
N VAL A 107 -11.59 -1.08 2.88
CA VAL A 107 -10.97 -1.35 4.19
C VAL A 107 -11.34 -0.33 5.26
N LYS A 108 -12.37 0.50 5.05
CA LYS A 108 -12.80 1.57 5.97
C LYS A 108 -12.96 1.11 7.42
N GLU A 109 -13.73 0.05 7.67
CA GLU A 109 -13.95 -0.47 9.03
C GLU A 109 -12.62 -0.89 9.68
N ARG A 110 -11.82 -1.70 8.98
CA ARG A 110 -10.51 -2.15 9.46
C ARG A 110 -9.54 -0.99 9.72
N MET A 111 -9.62 0.05 8.90
CA MET A 111 -8.80 1.25 9.01
C MET A 111 -9.16 1.99 10.31
N PHE A 112 -10.44 2.15 10.57
CA PHE A 112 -10.95 2.79 11.77
C PHE A 112 -10.56 2.00 13.04
N ASP A 113 -10.79 0.68 13.04
CA ASP A 113 -10.39 -0.21 14.15
C ASP A 113 -8.89 -0.09 14.45
N LEU A 114 -8.05 -0.10 13.41
CA LEU A 114 -6.61 0.01 13.56
C LEU A 114 -6.20 1.37 14.14
N LEU A 115 -6.79 2.47 13.67
CA LEU A 115 -6.47 3.81 14.16
C LEU A 115 -6.88 3.99 15.64
N GLN A 116 -8.01 3.42 16.06
CA GLN A 116 -8.42 3.42 17.46
C GLN A 116 -7.44 2.65 18.36
N MET A 117 -6.92 1.51 17.89
CA MET A 117 -5.92 0.73 18.64
C MET A 117 -4.55 1.41 18.75
N LEU A 118 -4.28 2.40 17.91
CA LEU A 118 -2.99 3.12 17.87
C LEU A 118 -3.02 4.43 18.67
N THR A 119 -4.21 4.89 19.08
CA THR A 119 -4.43 6.09 19.89
C THR A 119 -4.46 5.71 21.37
#